data_AF-A0A0A7KH10-F1
#
_entry.id   AF-A0A0A7KH10-F1
#
_cell.length_a   1.000
_cell.length_b   1.000
_cell.length_c   1.000
_cell.angle_alpha   90.00
_cell.angle_beta   90.00
_cell.angle_gamma   90.00
#
_symmetry.space_group_name_H-M   'P 1'
#
loop_
_entity.id
_entity.type
_entity.pdbx_description
1 polymer ?
#
loop_
_entity_poly.entity_id
_entity_poly.type
_entity_poly.pdbx_seq_one_letter_code
_entity_poly.pdbx_strand_id
1 'polypeptide(L)'
;MPVTRLEICTEHLSVDQREALLEAVWDRLRISPGMVTADGDVELVLTQCGAGVSAEDAPLVRVGGQDFRNVTPQTLVSLLRRWSS
;
A
#
# COMPACT_ATOMS: atom_id res chain seq x y z
N MET A 1 15.87 -10.42 -8.75
CA MET A 1 14.66 -9.76 -9.28
C MET A 1 14.42 -8.51 -8.43
N PRO A 2 13.98 -7.38 -9.00
CA PRO A 2 13.64 -6.22 -8.20
C PRO A 2 12.37 -6.50 -7.40
N VAL A 3 12.42 -6.31 -6.08
CA VAL A 3 11.26 -6.41 -5.20
C VAL A 3 10.29 -5.28 -5.53
N THR A 4 9.01 -5.58 -5.70
CA THR A 4 7.98 -4.56 -5.92
C THR A 4 7.67 -3.88 -4.60
N ARG A 5 7.89 -2.58 -4.51
CA ARG A 5 7.53 -1.81 -3.31
C ARG A 5 6.06 -1.44 -3.33
N LEU A 6 5.37 -1.82 -2.28
CA LEU A 6 4.04 -1.35 -1.91
C LEU A 6 4.20 -0.27 -0.85
N GLU A 7 4.06 0.99 -1.24
CA GLU A 7 4.20 2.14 -0.38
C GLU A 7 2.81 2.69 -0.03
N ILE A 8 2.44 2.67 1.24
CA ILE A 8 1.21 3.32 1.73
C ILE A 8 1.59 4.71 2.24
N CYS A 9 0.97 5.72 1.64
CA CYS A 9 1.09 7.10 2.04
C CYS A 9 0.44 7.31 3.40
N THR A 10 1.12 7.98 4.32
CA THR A 10 0.58 8.24 5.66
C THR A 10 -0.07 9.61 5.80
N GLU A 11 0.16 10.51 4.83
CA GLU A 11 -0.45 11.83 4.76
C GLU A 11 -1.98 11.75 4.60
N HIS A 12 -2.69 12.56 5.40
CA HIS A 12 -4.14 12.66 5.40
C HIS A 12 -4.90 11.35 5.71
N LEU A 13 -4.21 10.25 6.02
CA LEU A 13 -4.84 9.02 6.51
C LEU A 13 -5.26 9.18 7.98
N SER A 14 -6.52 8.84 8.26
CA SER A 14 -6.92 8.57 9.64
C SER A 14 -6.30 7.26 10.14
N VAL A 15 -6.30 7.08 11.47
CA VAL A 15 -5.84 5.83 12.10
C VAL A 15 -6.69 4.65 11.59
N ASP A 16 -8.00 4.79 11.54
CA ASP A 16 -8.92 3.73 11.08
C ASP A 16 -8.66 3.35 9.61
N GLN A 17 -8.44 4.34 8.74
CA GLN A 17 -8.12 4.09 7.33
C GLN A 17 -6.80 3.34 7.17
N ARG A 18 -5.78 3.76 7.94
CA ARG A 18 -4.49 3.08 7.95
C ARG A 18 -4.62 1.64 8.39
N GLU A 19 -5.32 1.39 9.50
CA GLU A 19 -5.53 0.03 10.00
C GLU A 19 -6.30 -0.83 9.02
N ALA A 20 -7.36 -0.32 8.40
CA ALA A 20 -8.13 -1.05 7.39
C ALA A 20 -7.29 -1.41 6.14
N LEU A 21 -6.40 -0.52 5.70
CA LEU A 21 -5.48 -0.81 4.59
C LEU A 21 -4.43 -1.85 4.99
N LEU A 22 -3.86 -1.74 6.19
CA LEU A 22 -2.88 -2.69 6.70
C LEU A 22 -3.49 -4.08 6.91
N GLU A 23 -4.70 -4.15 7.44
CA GLU A 23 -5.46 -5.39 7.59
C GLU A 23 -5.69 -6.06 6.22
N ALA A 24 -6.08 -5.27 5.21
CA ALA A 24 -6.24 -5.78 3.85
C ALA A 24 -4.93 -6.33 3.24
N VAL A 25 -3.78 -5.69 3.52
CA VAL A 25 -2.48 -6.22 3.11
C VAL A 25 -2.13 -7.49 3.87
N TRP A 26 -2.32 -7.50 5.20
CA TRP A 26 -2.06 -8.67 6.04
C TRP A 26 -2.89 -9.87 5.60
N ASP A 27 -4.16 -9.69 5.32
CA ASP A 27 -5.05 -10.77 4.88
C ASP A 27 -4.63 -11.37 3.54
N ARG A 28 -4.05 -10.56 2.66
CA ARG A 28 -3.67 -11.03 1.32
C ARG A 28 -2.24 -11.56 1.22
N LEU A 29 -1.30 -10.89 1.88
CA LEU A 29 0.14 -11.10 1.72
C LEU A 29 0.82 -11.58 3.01
N ARG A 30 0.14 -11.54 4.16
CA ARG A 30 0.69 -11.92 5.48
C ARG A 30 1.97 -11.17 5.84
N ILE A 31 2.05 -9.90 5.42
CA ILE A 31 3.15 -8.99 5.75
C ILE A 31 2.64 -7.74 6.48
N SER A 32 3.54 -7.10 7.22
CA SER A 32 3.33 -5.82 7.91
C SER A 32 4.40 -4.82 7.46
N PRO A 33 4.27 -3.52 7.82
CA PRO A 33 5.25 -2.51 7.42
C PRO A 33 6.69 -2.89 7.75
N GLY A 34 7.58 -2.75 6.77
CA GLY A 34 8.98 -3.13 6.85
C GLY A 34 9.26 -4.61 6.57
N MET A 35 8.24 -5.40 6.24
CA MET A 35 8.39 -6.81 5.85
C MET A 35 8.26 -7.02 4.34
N VAL A 36 8.87 -8.11 3.89
CA VAL A 36 8.81 -8.61 2.52
C VAL A 36 8.02 -9.92 2.51
N THR A 37 7.26 -10.19 1.44
CA THR A 37 6.56 -11.47 1.27
C THR A 37 7.53 -12.64 1.26
N ALA A 38 7.05 -13.83 1.63
CA ALA A 38 7.88 -15.05 1.65
C ALA A 38 8.51 -15.35 0.28
N ASP A 39 7.80 -15.03 -0.80
CA ASP A 39 8.26 -15.22 -2.18
C ASP A 39 9.29 -14.15 -2.62
N GLY A 40 9.48 -13.08 -1.82
CA GLY A 40 10.43 -12.02 -2.11
C GLY A 40 9.94 -10.97 -3.11
N ASP A 41 8.67 -11.04 -3.52
CA ASP A 41 8.14 -10.23 -4.62
C ASP A 41 7.63 -8.85 -4.18
N VAL A 42 7.17 -8.71 -2.93
CA VAL A 42 6.53 -7.48 -2.46
C VAL A 42 7.08 -7.05 -1.10
N GLU A 43 7.49 -5.78 -0.99
CA GLU A 43 7.89 -5.12 0.27
C GLU A 43 6.82 -4.10 0.66
N LEU A 44 6.27 -4.19 1.88
CA LEU A 44 5.34 -3.18 2.40
C LEU A 44 6.11 -2.08 3.13
N VAL A 45 5.92 -0.84 2.70
CA VAL A 45 6.57 0.35 3.28
C VAL A 45 5.50 1.38 3.63
N LEU A 46 5.62 1.99 4.80
CA LEU A 46 4.89 3.22 5.12
C LEU A 46 5.79 4.40 4.78
N THR A 47 5.29 5.35 3.98
CA THR A 47 6.10 6.47 3.53
C THR A 47 5.38 7.80 3.74
N GLN A 48 6.18 8.86 3.78
CA GLN A 48 5.70 10.22 3.65
C GLN A 48 5.80 10.62 2.17
N CYS A 49 4.68 10.75 1.49
CA CYS A 49 4.64 11.11 0.07
C CYS A 49 4.91 12.61 -0.18
N GLY A 50 4.88 13.44 0.86
CA GLY A 50 5.25 14.85 0.80
C GLY A 50 4.11 15.80 0.42
N ALA A 51 4.45 17.09 0.31
CA ALA A 51 3.52 18.22 0.22
C ALA A 51 2.65 18.29 -1.04
N GLY A 52 2.82 17.36 -2.00
CA GLY A 52 2.04 17.30 -3.24
C GLY A 52 0.78 16.42 -3.14
N VAL A 53 0.56 15.75 -2.00
CA VAL A 53 -0.63 14.91 -1.80
C VAL A 53 -1.74 15.76 -1.18
N SER A 54 -2.82 15.94 -1.94
CA SER A 54 -4.02 16.57 -1.42
C SER A 54 -4.82 15.58 -0.56
N ALA A 55 -5.54 16.08 0.45
CA ALA A 55 -6.41 15.25 1.29
C ALA A 55 -7.50 14.51 0.48
N GLU A 56 -7.92 15.09 -0.64
CA GLU A 56 -8.88 14.55 -1.60
C GLU A 56 -8.33 13.44 -2.52
N ASP A 57 -7.01 13.22 -2.51
CA ASP A 57 -6.35 12.09 -3.17
C ASP A 57 -6.06 10.93 -2.20
N ALA A 58 -6.25 11.14 -0.89
CA ALA A 58 -5.98 10.16 0.15
C ALA A 58 -7.15 9.15 0.31
N PRO A 59 -6.89 7.85 0.58
CA PRO A 59 -5.57 7.24 0.72
C PRO A 59 -4.80 7.08 -0.59
N LEU A 60 -3.52 7.47 -0.57
CA LEU A 60 -2.60 7.27 -1.69
C LEU A 60 -1.74 6.04 -1.44
N VAL A 61 -1.60 5.19 -2.45
CA VAL A 61 -0.73 4.01 -2.43
C VAL A 61 0.10 4.00 -3.69
N ARG A 62 1.39 3.67 -3.58
CA ARG A 62 2.30 3.50 -4.71
C ARG A 62 2.73 2.05 -4.81
N VAL A 63 2.59 1.46 -5.99
CA VAL A 63 3.00 0.07 -6.27
C VAL A 63 4.00 0.09 -7.41
N GLY A 64 5.24 -0.31 -7.14
CA GLY A 64 6.29 -0.37 -8.15
C GLY A 64 6.56 0.98 -8.85
N GLY A 65 6.37 2.09 -8.14
CA GLY A 65 6.52 3.45 -8.69
C GLY A 65 5.26 4.03 -9.33
N GLN A 66 4.14 3.29 -9.40
CA GLN A 66 2.87 3.80 -9.92
C GLN A 66 1.93 4.25 -8.79
N ASP A 67 1.37 5.44 -8.92
CA ASP A 67 0.46 6.04 -7.93
C ASP A 67 -0.99 5.62 -8.14
N PHE A 68 -1.64 5.28 -7.03
CA PHE A 68 -3.06 4.98 -6.94
C PHE A 68 -3.66 5.85 -5.83
N ARG A 69 -4.65 6.66 -6.19
CA ARG A 69 -5.31 7.64 -5.32
C ARG A 69 -6.68 7.12 -4.89
N ASN A 70 -7.22 7.67 -3.79
CA ASN A 70 -8.53 7.29 -3.25
C ASN A 70 -8.67 5.77 -3.07
N VAL A 71 -7.59 5.14 -2.61
CA VAL A 71 -7.50 3.68 -2.50
C VAL A 71 -8.32 3.20 -1.32
N THR A 72 -9.28 2.34 -1.62
CA THR A 72 -10.01 1.59 -0.60
C THR A 72 -9.33 0.26 -0.31
N PRO A 73 -9.60 -0.39 0.85
CA PRO A 73 -9.12 -1.74 1.12
C PRO A 73 -9.44 -2.75 0.01
N GLN A 74 -10.63 -2.65 -0.59
CA GLN A 74 -11.07 -3.54 -1.68
C GLN A 74 -10.28 -3.30 -2.97
N THR A 75 -10.04 -2.03 -3.31
CA THR A 75 -9.20 -1.64 -4.44
C THR A 75 -7.76 -2.10 -4.22
N LEU A 76 -7.22 -1.95 -3.01
CA LEU A 76 -5.88 -2.41 -2.66
C LEU A 76 -5.71 -3.91 -2.85
N VAL A 77 -6.65 -4.73 -2.35
CA VAL A 77 -6.62 -6.18 -2.57
C VAL A 77 -6.67 -6.54 -4.05
N SER A 78 -7.48 -5.81 -4.83
CA SER A 78 -7.59 -6.01 -6.27
C SER A 78 -6.29 -5.66 -7.00
N LEU A 79 -5.60 -4.60 -6.56
CA LEU A 79 -4.27 -4.27 -7.03
C LEU A 79 -3.31 -5.42 -6.70
N LEU A 80 -3.19 -5.82 -5.44
CA LEU A 80 -2.27 -6.87 -5.01
C LEU A 80 -2.43 -8.19 -5.77
N ARG A 81 -3.66 -8.58 -6.11
CA ARG A 81 -3.91 -9.78 -6.95
C ARG A 81 -3.25 -9.70 -8.32
N ARG A 82 -3.17 -8.51 -8.90
CA ARG A 82 -2.62 -8.29 -10.24
C ARG A 82 -1.09 -8.37 -10.28
N TRP A 83 -0.44 -8.17 -9.14
CA TRP A 83 1.03 -8.16 -9.01
C TRP A 83 1.60 -9.43 -8.38
N SER A 84 0.75 -10.26 -7.76
CA SER A 84 1.10 -11.55 -7.16
C SER A 84 0.92 -12.73 -8.15
N SER A 85 0.88 -12.48 -9.46
CA SER A 85 0.62 -13.50 -10.49
C SER A 85 1.90 -14.10 -11.08
#